data_AF-T0PVQ5-F1
#
_entry.id   AF-T0PVQ5-F1
#
_cell.length_a   1.000
_cell.length_b   1.000
_cell.length_c   1.000
_cell.angle_alpha   90.00
_cell.angle_beta   90.00
_cell.angle_gamma   90.00
#
_symmetry.space_group_name_H-M   'P 1'
#
loop_
_entity.id
_entity.type
_entity.pdbx_description
1 polymer ?
#
loop_
_entity_poly.entity_id
_entity_poly.type
_entity_poly.pdbx_seq_one_letter_code
_entity_poly.pdbx_strand_id
1 'polypeptide(L)'
;MILNELLFGLLCVEAVVCLFLCLPFFKHMTQATVAFLSTNVFPPNSGAAMVGNIVLAVVGLLFLANVQTSLKYRNSDEVLSDGLRIRLLVAQRDMYISGFCLFLFALLRLVYSSMVTNISLEKKYEAMEKQAKNASSGYSKLIDEHDTLQKQLKKLSGFEADGKGLEALLAENAALEKEVGTLTKSLATAETTVGNVKKQAENQSTAYMKLLDDSAAKDAKVDELKAAQKSIVDLKATVAELTKERDSLKTQIQDYDFMFADAKKKAL
;
A
#
# COMPACT_ATOMS: atom_id res chain seq x y z
N MET A 1 -29.08 -37.36 66.34
CA MET A 1 -28.54 -36.32 67.23
C MET A 1 -27.28 -35.70 66.63
N ILE A 2 -26.22 -36.48 66.35
CA ILE A 2 -24.96 -36.00 65.76
C ILE A 2 -25.15 -35.21 64.45
N LEU A 3 -26.02 -35.69 63.55
CA LEU A 3 -26.30 -35.01 62.28
C LEU A 3 -26.89 -33.60 62.47
N ASN A 4 -27.74 -33.43 63.48
CA ASN A 4 -28.38 -32.14 63.76
C ASN A 4 -27.40 -31.15 64.40
N GLU A 5 -26.51 -31.64 65.26
CA GLU A 5 -25.42 -30.84 65.82
C GLU A 5 -24.44 -30.39 64.73
N LEU A 6 -24.16 -31.25 63.75
CA LEU A 6 -23.33 -30.91 62.60
C LEU A 6 -24.02 -29.84 61.73
N LEU A 7 -25.30 -30.01 61.41
CA LEU A 7 -26.10 -29.02 60.67
C LEU A 7 -26.16 -27.67 61.39
N PHE A 8 -26.32 -27.68 62.71
CA PHE A 8 -26.29 -26.46 63.51
C PHE A 8 -24.91 -25.80 63.49
N GLY A 9 -23.83 -26.57 63.60
CA GLY A 9 -22.47 -26.07 63.46
C GLY A 9 -22.21 -25.45 62.08
N LEU A 10 -22.68 -26.11 61.01
CA LEU A 10 -22.61 -25.59 59.65
C LEU A 10 -23.36 -24.25 59.53
N LEU A 11 -24.59 -24.18 60.07
CA LEU A 11 -25.39 -22.95 60.08
C LEU A 11 -24.65 -21.80 60.77
N CYS A 12 -24.06 -22.04 61.95
CA CYS A 12 -23.31 -21.02 62.67
C CYS A 12 -22.11 -20.53 61.87
N VAL A 13 -21.36 -21.45 61.24
CA VAL A 13 -20.22 -21.09 60.39
C VAL A 13 -20.67 -20.29 59.18
N GLU A 14 -21.70 -20.74 58.45
CA GLU A 14 -22.25 -20.04 57.29
C GLU A 14 -22.79 -18.65 57.66
N ALA A 15 -23.44 -18.51 58.82
CA ALA A 15 -23.95 -17.24 59.31
C ALA A 15 -22.80 -16.26 59.62
N VAL A 16 -21.74 -16.72 60.30
CA VAL A 16 -20.56 -15.89 60.59
C VAL A 16 -19.87 -15.47 59.30
N VAL A 17 -19.71 -16.38 58.33
CA VAL A 17 -19.11 -16.07 57.03
C VAL A 17 -19.98 -15.08 56.25
N CYS A 18 -21.30 -15.25 56.21
CA CYS A 18 -22.23 -14.31 55.60
C CYS A 18 -22.14 -12.93 56.23
N LEU A 19 -22.14 -12.85 57.56
CA LEU A 19 -22.06 -11.59 58.29
C LEU A 19 -20.72 -10.89 58.01
N PHE A 20 -19.63 -11.65 57.97
CA PHE A 20 -18.32 -11.14 57.59
C PHE A 20 -18.29 -10.61 56.14
N LEU A 21 -18.90 -11.31 55.18
CA LEU A 21 -18.95 -10.90 53.76
C LEU A 21 -19.87 -9.70 53.52
N CYS A 22 -20.94 -9.54 54.31
CA CYS A 22 -21.86 -8.42 54.21
C CYS A 22 -21.28 -7.11 54.80
N LEU A 23 -20.24 -7.18 55.62
CA LEU A 23 -19.64 -5.98 56.21
C LEU A 23 -18.80 -5.21 55.19
N PRO A 24 -19.13 -3.93 54.92
CA PRO A 24 -18.44 -3.12 53.90
C PRO A 24 -17.00 -2.75 54.28
N PHE A 25 -16.54 -3.05 55.50
CA PHE A 25 -15.24 -2.65 56.03
C PHE A 25 -14.06 -3.48 55.51
N PHE A 26 -14.28 -4.70 55.02
CA PHE A 26 -13.20 -5.61 54.61
C PHE A 26 -13.02 -5.76 53.09
N LYS A 27 -13.52 -4.84 52.26
CA LYS A 27 -13.56 -4.97 50.79
C LYS A 27 -12.25 -5.48 50.17
N HIS A 28 -11.11 -4.84 50.47
CA HIS A 28 -9.83 -5.25 49.89
C HIS A 28 -9.36 -6.65 50.37
N MET A 29 -9.63 -6.99 51.64
CA MET A 29 -9.27 -8.29 52.21
C MET A 29 -10.18 -9.39 51.66
N THR A 30 -11.49 -9.13 51.56
CA THR A 30 -12.48 -10.05 50.96
C THR A 30 -12.21 -10.29 49.49
N GLN A 31 -11.84 -9.27 48.72
CA GLN A 31 -11.46 -9.41 47.31
C GLN A 31 -10.19 -10.25 47.15
N ALA A 32 -9.17 -10.03 47.99
CA ALA A 32 -7.94 -10.83 48.00
C ALA A 32 -8.21 -12.30 48.40
N THR A 33 -9.01 -12.54 49.43
CA THR A 33 -9.41 -13.88 49.85
C THR A 33 -10.23 -14.58 48.78
N VAL A 34 -11.22 -13.91 48.17
CA VAL A 34 -12.03 -14.47 47.07
C VAL A 34 -11.17 -14.76 45.84
N ALA A 35 -10.22 -13.89 45.48
CA ALA A 35 -9.29 -14.12 44.39
C ALA A 35 -8.39 -15.33 44.67
N PHE A 36 -7.85 -15.45 45.88
CA PHE A 36 -7.08 -16.61 46.31
C PHE A 36 -7.92 -17.89 46.30
N LEU A 37 -9.14 -17.85 46.84
CA LEU A 37 -10.06 -18.98 46.90
C LEU A 37 -10.48 -19.46 45.50
N SER A 38 -10.76 -18.53 44.58
CA SER A 38 -11.10 -18.83 43.19
C SER A 38 -9.95 -19.46 42.41
N THR A 39 -8.71 -19.13 42.78
CA THR A 39 -7.50 -19.61 42.11
C THR A 39 -6.99 -20.93 42.70
N ASN A 40 -7.09 -21.10 44.02
CA ASN A 40 -6.46 -22.19 44.76
C ASN A 40 -7.42 -23.29 45.23
N VAL A 41 -8.71 -22.97 45.46
CA VAL A 41 -9.66 -23.90 46.13
C VAL A 41 -10.90 -24.19 45.30
N PHE A 42 -11.45 -23.21 44.57
CA PHE A 42 -12.65 -23.37 43.74
C PHE A 42 -12.43 -23.01 42.26
N PRO A 43 -11.49 -23.67 41.54
CA PRO A 43 -11.60 -23.73 40.09
C PRO A 43 -12.99 -24.26 39.71
N PRO A 44 -13.64 -23.72 38.66
CA PRO A 44 -15.00 -24.11 38.25
C PRO A 44 -15.14 -25.59 37.87
N ASN A 45 -14.04 -26.36 37.83
CA ASN A 45 -14.03 -27.80 37.56
C ASN A 45 -13.25 -28.61 38.62
N SER A 46 -13.13 -28.09 39.85
CA SER A 46 -12.42 -28.76 40.94
C SER A 46 -13.31 -29.73 41.72
N GLY A 47 -12.68 -30.74 42.32
CA GLY A 47 -13.36 -31.67 43.24
C GLY A 47 -14.04 -30.95 44.41
N ALA A 48 -13.56 -29.77 44.83
CA ALA A 48 -14.17 -28.98 45.90
C ALA A 48 -15.55 -28.41 45.52
N ALA A 49 -15.72 -27.94 44.28
CA ALA A 49 -17.02 -27.47 43.79
C ALA A 49 -18.03 -28.63 43.67
N MET A 50 -17.55 -29.80 43.25
CA MET A 50 -18.36 -31.02 43.20
C MET A 50 -18.79 -31.47 44.61
N VAL A 51 -17.86 -31.50 45.57
CA VAL A 51 -18.15 -31.81 46.98
C VAL A 51 -19.16 -30.81 47.56
N GLY A 52 -18.99 -29.51 47.29
CA GLY A 52 -19.96 -28.48 47.73
C GLY A 52 -21.37 -28.72 47.18
N ASN A 53 -21.50 -29.07 45.90
CA ASN A 53 -22.79 -29.40 45.30
C ASN A 53 -23.39 -30.71 45.87
N ILE A 54 -22.56 -31.72 46.19
CA ILE A 54 -23.02 -32.96 46.82
C ILE A 54 -23.52 -32.69 48.23
N VAL A 55 -22.75 -31.93 49.05
CA VAL A 55 -23.16 -31.53 50.40
C VAL A 55 -24.48 -30.76 50.34
N LEU A 56 -24.61 -29.82 49.39
CA LEU A 56 -25.86 -29.08 49.18
C LEU A 56 -27.02 -30.01 48.83
N ALA A 57 -26.81 -30.98 47.94
CA ALA A 57 -27.85 -31.95 47.56
C ALA A 57 -28.28 -32.80 48.76
N VAL A 58 -27.33 -33.24 49.60
CA VAL A 58 -27.63 -33.99 50.84
C VAL A 58 -28.43 -33.13 51.82
N VAL A 59 -28.03 -31.88 52.07
CA VAL A 59 -28.79 -30.97 52.93
C VAL A 59 -30.17 -30.68 52.35
N GLY A 60 -30.29 -30.57 51.02
CA GLY A 60 -31.55 -30.43 50.30
C GLY A 60 -32.48 -31.63 50.50
N LEU A 61 -31.95 -32.85 50.42
CA LEU A 61 -32.71 -34.07 50.69
C LEU A 61 -33.16 -34.15 52.16
N LEU A 62 -32.30 -33.77 53.11
CA LEU A 62 -32.65 -33.71 54.53
C LEU A 62 -33.74 -32.67 54.80
N PHE A 63 -33.67 -31.51 54.16
CA PHE A 63 -34.72 -30.50 54.23
C PHE A 63 -36.05 -31.04 53.70
N LEU A 64 -36.06 -31.65 52.51
CA LEU A 64 -37.28 -32.24 51.95
C LEU A 64 -37.85 -33.37 52.83
N ALA A 65 -37.00 -34.21 53.41
CA ALA A 65 -37.41 -35.25 54.35
C ALA A 65 -38.07 -34.66 55.61
N ASN A 66 -37.50 -33.59 56.17
CA ASN A 66 -38.06 -32.89 57.32
C ASN A 66 -39.37 -32.15 56.98
N VAL A 67 -39.48 -31.55 55.79
CA VAL A 67 -40.73 -30.95 55.28
C VAL A 67 -41.82 -32.00 55.14
N GLN A 68 -41.53 -33.11 54.46
CA GLN A 68 -42.47 -34.21 54.28
C GLN A 68 -42.94 -34.78 55.63
N THR A 69 -42.01 -34.95 56.56
CA THR A 69 -42.29 -35.44 57.92
C THR A 69 -43.16 -34.45 58.70
N SER A 70 -42.85 -33.15 58.64
CA SER A 70 -43.64 -32.12 59.30
C SER A 70 -45.05 -31.99 58.70
N LEU A 71 -45.22 -32.16 57.38
CA LEU A 71 -46.53 -32.13 56.73
C LEU A 71 -47.35 -33.37 57.07
N LYS A 72 -46.73 -34.56 57.07
CA LYS A 72 -47.37 -35.82 57.44
C LYS A 72 -47.95 -35.77 58.85
N TYR A 73 -47.14 -35.32 59.82
CA TYR A 73 -47.59 -35.20 61.21
C TYR A 73 -48.60 -34.06 61.44
N ARG A 74 -48.61 -33.04 60.57
CA ARG A 74 -49.61 -31.95 60.62
C ARG A 74 -50.97 -32.37 60.04
N ASN A 75 -50.99 -33.27 59.07
CA ASN A 75 -52.21 -33.72 58.39
C ASN A 75 -52.83 -34.99 59.02
N SER A 76 -52.15 -35.61 59.98
CA SER A 76 -52.73 -36.70 60.76
C SER A 76 -53.74 -36.12 61.76
N ASP A 77 -55.02 -36.43 61.55
CA ASP A 77 -56.17 -36.02 62.37
C ASP A 77 -56.26 -36.74 63.73
N GLU A 78 -55.22 -37.48 64.08
CA GLU A 78 -55.11 -38.22 65.32
C GLU A 78 -54.79 -37.23 66.45
N VAL A 79 -55.53 -37.29 67.56
CA VAL A 79 -55.24 -36.46 68.75
C VAL A 79 -53.77 -36.67 69.11
N LEU A 80 -52.94 -35.68 68.79
CA LEU A 80 -51.49 -35.75 68.92
C LEU A 80 -51.13 -36.14 70.36
N SER A 81 -50.84 -37.43 70.57
CA SER A 81 -50.22 -37.92 71.80
C SER A 81 -48.95 -37.09 72.07
N ASP A 82 -48.61 -36.85 73.33
CA ASP A 82 -47.45 -36.00 73.68
C ASP A 82 -46.16 -36.45 72.99
N GLY A 83 -45.98 -37.76 72.76
CA GLY A 83 -44.84 -38.28 71.99
C GLY A 83 -44.83 -37.85 70.51
N LEU A 84 -46.01 -37.70 69.89
CA LEU A 84 -46.14 -37.24 68.50
C LEU A 84 -45.94 -35.73 68.40
N ARG A 85 -46.39 -34.95 69.39
CA ARG A 85 -46.10 -33.50 69.49
C ARG A 85 -44.61 -33.23 69.60
N ILE A 86 -43.90 -33.96 70.44
CA ILE A 86 -42.44 -33.82 70.58
C ILE A 86 -41.74 -34.12 69.25
N ARG A 87 -42.15 -35.18 68.54
CA ARG A 87 -41.56 -35.52 67.24
C ARG A 87 -41.86 -34.48 66.16
N LEU A 88 -43.05 -33.88 66.16
CA LEU A 88 -43.40 -32.77 65.26
C LEU A 88 -42.52 -31.54 65.53
N LEU A 89 -42.34 -31.15 66.79
CA LEU A 89 -41.50 -30.00 67.16
C LEU A 89 -40.03 -30.22 66.76
N VAL A 90 -39.52 -31.45 66.91
CA VAL A 90 -38.17 -31.81 66.45
C VAL A 90 -38.06 -31.69 64.93
N ALA A 91 -39.02 -32.23 64.18
CA ALA A 91 -39.03 -32.12 62.72
C ALA A 91 -39.13 -30.66 62.23
N GLN A 92 -39.93 -29.82 62.89
CA GLN A 92 -40.05 -28.40 62.57
C GLN A 92 -38.74 -27.65 62.80
N ARG A 93 -38.10 -27.84 63.97
CA ARG A 93 -36.79 -27.24 64.25
C ARG A 93 -35.75 -27.65 63.21
N ASP A 94 -35.68 -28.94 62.90
CA ASP A 94 -34.68 -29.47 61.95
C ASP A 94 -34.97 -29.01 60.51
N MET A 95 -36.24 -28.81 60.15
CA MET A 95 -36.66 -28.18 58.89
C MET A 95 -36.21 -26.73 58.80
N TYR A 96 -36.37 -25.94 59.87
CA TYR A 96 -35.91 -24.55 59.88
C TYR A 96 -34.39 -24.44 59.79
N ILE A 97 -33.65 -25.25 60.56
CA ILE A 97 -32.19 -25.25 60.54
C ILE A 97 -31.67 -25.60 59.14
N SER A 98 -32.14 -26.70 58.54
CA SER A 98 -31.68 -27.08 57.20
C SER A 98 -32.15 -26.10 56.12
N GLY A 99 -33.34 -25.51 56.26
CA GLY A 99 -33.83 -24.46 55.37
C GLY A 99 -32.97 -23.18 55.41
N PHE A 100 -32.59 -22.74 56.62
CA PHE A 100 -31.69 -21.59 56.78
C PHE A 100 -30.28 -21.88 56.25
N CYS A 101 -29.74 -23.09 56.44
CA CYS A 101 -28.47 -23.49 55.81
C CYS A 101 -28.55 -23.39 54.28
N LEU A 102 -29.58 -23.97 53.66
CA LEU A 102 -29.74 -23.90 52.20
C LEU A 102 -29.85 -22.46 51.70
N PHE A 103 -30.61 -21.63 52.42
CA PHE A 103 -30.78 -20.23 52.09
C PHE A 103 -29.46 -19.45 52.20
N LEU A 104 -28.73 -19.60 53.31
CA LEU A 104 -27.43 -18.95 53.51
C LEU A 104 -26.40 -19.44 52.49
N PHE A 105 -26.36 -20.73 52.18
CA PHE A 105 -25.49 -21.27 51.15
C PHE A 105 -25.81 -20.67 49.77
N ALA A 106 -27.09 -20.57 49.41
CA ALA A 106 -27.52 -19.96 48.16
C ALA A 106 -27.13 -18.47 48.10
N LEU A 107 -27.33 -17.72 49.19
CA LEU A 107 -26.86 -16.34 49.31
C LEU A 107 -25.34 -16.25 49.17
N LEU A 108 -24.59 -17.12 49.84
CA LEU A 108 -23.13 -17.13 49.80
C LEU A 108 -22.63 -17.41 48.39
N ARG A 109 -23.26 -18.33 47.67
CA ARG A 109 -22.97 -18.62 46.25
C ARG A 109 -23.28 -17.44 45.35
N LEU A 110 -24.40 -16.77 45.57
CA LEU A 110 -24.79 -15.56 44.82
C LEU A 110 -23.77 -14.44 45.05
N VAL A 111 -23.41 -14.17 46.30
CA VAL A 111 -22.45 -13.12 46.69
C VAL A 111 -21.06 -13.45 46.16
N TYR A 112 -20.61 -14.70 46.27
CA TYR A 112 -19.33 -15.15 45.71
C TYR A 112 -19.28 -14.95 44.20
N SER A 113 -20.31 -15.41 43.47
CA SER A 113 -20.40 -15.23 42.02
C SER A 113 -20.38 -13.74 41.64
N SER A 114 -21.17 -12.93 42.34
CA SER A 114 -21.21 -11.48 42.12
C SER A 114 -19.85 -10.84 42.38
N MET A 115 -19.15 -11.19 43.46
CA MET A 115 -17.81 -10.67 43.74
C MET A 115 -16.79 -11.06 42.67
N VAL A 116 -16.78 -12.33 42.22
CA VAL A 116 -15.87 -12.77 41.15
C VAL A 116 -16.12 -11.98 39.87
N THR A 117 -17.39 -11.77 39.49
CA THR A 117 -17.72 -10.96 38.32
C THR A 117 -17.27 -9.50 38.48
N ASN A 118 -17.51 -8.88 39.63
CA ASN A 118 -17.08 -7.50 39.91
C ASN A 118 -15.56 -7.35 39.86
N ILE A 119 -14.80 -8.25 40.49
CA ILE A 119 -13.33 -8.24 40.43
C ILE A 119 -12.83 -8.38 38.98
N SER A 120 -13.47 -9.25 38.19
CA SER A 120 -13.12 -9.39 36.77
C SER A 120 -13.43 -8.13 35.95
N LEU A 121 -14.53 -7.44 36.29
CA LEU A 121 -14.94 -6.19 35.67
C LEU A 121 -14.00 -5.05 36.05
N GLU A 122 -13.62 -4.92 37.32
CA GLU A 122 -12.66 -3.93 37.81
C GLU A 122 -11.31 -4.07 37.08
N LYS A 123 -10.80 -5.31 36.94
CA LYS A 123 -9.57 -5.57 36.17
C LYS A 123 -9.69 -5.19 34.70
N LYS A 124 -10.83 -5.49 34.07
CA LYS A 124 -11.10 -5.10 32.67
C LYS A 124 -11.20 -3.59 32.53
N TYR A 125 -11.85 -2.92 33.47
CA TYR A 125 -11.99 -1.47 33.51
C TYR A 125 -10.62 -0.81 33.65
N GLU A 126 -9.78 -1.27 34.57
CA GLU A 126 -8.42 -0.74 34.74
C GLU A 126 -7.57 -0.92 33.46
N ALA A 127 -7.67 -2.08 32.80
CA ALA A 127 -7.00 -2.33 31.53
C ALA A 127 -7.53 -1.42 30.41
N MET A 128 -8.84 -1.23 30.32
CA MET A 128 -9.46 -0.31 29.36
C MET A 128 -9.09 1.15 29.63
N GLU A 129 -9.06 1.57 30.88
CA GLU A 129 -8.65 2.92 31.27
C GLU A 129 -7.19 3.17 30.89
N LYS A 130 -6.29 2.21 31.16
CA LYS A 130 -4.90 2.26 30.72
C LYS A 130 -4.79 2.32 29.19
N GLN A 131 -5.57 1.52 28.46
CA GLN A 131 -5.60 1.57 27.00
C GLN A 131 -6.12 2.91 26.47
N ALA A 132 -7.18 3.47 27.05
CA ALA A 132 -7.73 4.76 26.67
C ALA A 132 -6.74 5.91 26.97
N LYS A 133 -6.07 5.89 28.14
CA LYS A 133 -5.00 6.84 28.48
C LYS A 133 -3.82 6.73 27.52
N ASN A 134 -3.39 5.51 27.21
CA ASN A 134 -2.30 5.29 26.26
C ASN A 134 -2.68 5.77 24.84
N ALA A 135 -3.88 5.45 24.36
CA ALA A 135 -4.37 5.90 23.07
C ALA A 135 -4.51 7.43 23.01
N SER A 136 -5.05 8.06 24.05
CA SER A 136 -5.14 9.52 24.16
C SER A 136 -3.76 10.18 24.19
N SER A 137 -2.80 9.62 24.94
CA SER A 137 -1.43 10.12 24.96
C SER A 137 -0.72 9.94 23.61
N GLY A 138 -0.99 8.83 22.90
CA GLY A 138 -0.48 8.59 21.55
C GLY A 138 -1.10 9.57 20.55
N TYR A 139 -2.39 9.83 20.65
CA TYR A 139 -3.08 10.83 19.83
C TYR A 139 -2.57 12.25 20.08
N SER A 140 -2.34 12.64 21.34
CA SER A 140 -1.73 13.93 21.68
C SER A 140 -0.32 14.05 21.09
N LYS A 141 0.50 13.01 21.21
CA LYS A 141 1.84 12.98 20.58
C LYS A 141 1.76 13.09 19.06
N LEU A 142 0.81 12.40 18.42
CA LEU A 142 0.59 12.51 16.99
C LEU A 142 0.15 13.92 16.58
N ILE A 143 -0.67 14.60 17.39
CA ILE A 143 -1.04 16.00 17.14
C ILE A 143 0.19 16.91 17.29
N ASP A 144 0.99 16.72 18.33
CA ASP A 144 2.19 17.53 18.56
C ASP A 144 3.25 17.29 17.46
N GLU A 145 3.43 16.03 17.03
CA GLU A 145 4.26 15.67 15.88
C GLU A 145 3.70 16.28 14.59
N HIS A 146 2.39 16.25 14.38
CA HIS A 146 1.76 16.89 13.22
C HIS A 146 1.96 18.42 13.23
N ASP A 147 1.78 19.09 14.37
CA ASP A 147 1.97 20.55 14.48
C ASP A 147 3.45 20.94 14.34
N THR A 148 4.37 20.16 14.91
CA THR A 148 5.81 20.38 14.74
C THR A 148 6.26 20.12 13.30
N LEU A 149 5.79 19.04 12.66
CA LEU A 149 6.01 18.77 11.24
C LEU A 149 5.38 19.85 10.37
N GLN A 150 4.19 20.35 10.70
CA GLN A 150 3.54 21.45 9.98
C GLN A 150 4.32 22.76 10.15
N LYS A 151 4.87 23.05 11.33
CA LYS A 151 5.76 24.20 11.58
C LYS A 151 7.10 24.05 10.87
N GLN A 152 7.68 22.85 10.84
CA GLN A 152 8.90 22.55 10.09
C GLN A 152 8.65 22.66 8.58
N LEU A 153 7.51 22.16 8.10
CA LEU A 153 7.06 22.32 6.73
C LEU A 153 6.89 23.80 6.40
N LYS A 154 6.24 24.60 7.26
CA LYS A 154 6.12 26.06 7.14
C LYS A 154 7.45 26.81 7.19
N LYS A 155 8.46 26.28 7.89
CA LYS A 155 9.80 26.88 7.98
C LYS A 155 10.70 26.47 6.80
N LEU A 156 10.61 25.22 6.34
CA LEU A 156 11.24 24.76 5.09
C LEU A 156 10.59 25.45 3.90
N SER A 157 9.27 25.62 3.94
CA SER A 157 8.50 26.46 3.05
C SER A 157 8.59 27.92 3.51
N GLY A 158 9.79 28.50 3.51
CA GLY A 158 10.00 29.96 3.52
C GLY A 158 9.32 30.73 2.36
N PHE A 159 8.36 30.08 1.70
CA PHE A 159 7.28 30.50 0.82
C PHE A 159 6.06 29.78 1.42
N GLU A 160 5.11 30.35 2.15
CA GLU A 160 4.35 31.56 1.89
C GLU A 160 3.54 31.89 3.15
N ALA A 161 3.59 33.15 3.56
CA ALA A 161 2.55 33.76 4.39
C ALA A 161 1.55 34.57 3.55
N ASP A 162 1.52 34.37 2.23
CA ASP A 162 0.56 35.03 1.34
C ASP A 162 0.11 33.99 0.33
N GLY A 163 -1.18 33.62 0.33
CA GLY A 163 -1.77 32.65 -0.61
C GLY A 163 -1.65 33.02 -2.10
N LYS A 164 -0.91 34.10 -2.40
CA LYS A 164 -0.45 34.49 -3.73
C LYS A 164 0.67 33.60 -4.27
N GLY A 165 1.48 32.97 -3.44
CA GLY A 165 2.61 32.20 -3.95
C GLY A 165 2.19 30.84 -4.52
N LEU A 166 1.21 30.15 -3.91
CA LEU A 166 0.71 28.88 -4.42
C LEU A 166 -0.06 29.10 -5.74
N GLU A 167 -0.84 30.18 -5.83
CA GLU A 167 -1.45 30.61 -7.09
C GLU A 167 -0.41 31.04 -8.12
N ALA A 168 0.67 31.74 -7.71
CA ALA A 168 1.77 32.12 -8.60
C ALA A 168 2.57 30.90 -9.09
N LEU A 169 2.82 29.91 -8.24
CA LEU A 169 3.51 28.66 -8.58
C LEU A 169 2.64 27.76 -9.46
N LEU A 170 1.31 27.76 -9.28
CA LEU A 170 0.38 27.09 -10.19
C LEU A 170 0.32 27.82 -11.55
N ALA A 171 0.33 29.14 -11.55
CA ALA A 171 0.38 29.95 -12.78
C ALA A 171 1.72 29.78 -13.52
N GLU A 172 2.84 29.72 -12.79
CA GLU A 172 4.17 29.49 -13.34
C GLU A 172 4.31 28.07 -13.90
N ASN A 173 3.79 27.04 -13.21
CA ASN A 173 3.74 25.68 -13.75
C ASN A 173 2.88 25.60 -15.02
N ALA A 174 1.71 26.25 -15.04
CA ALA A 174 0.88 26.30 -16.24
C ALA A 174 1.56 27.05 -17.41
N ALA A 175 2.32 28.11 -17.10
CA ALA A 175 3.13 28.83 -18.08
C ALA A 175 4.30 27.97 -18.61
N LEU A 176 5.01 27.26 -17.71
CA LEU A 176 6.10 26.37 -18.05
C LEU A 176 5.62 25.16 -18.86
N GLU A 177 4.47 24.56 -18.54
CA GLU A 177 3.88 23.49 -19.35
C GLU A 177 3.55 23.98 -20.77
N LYS A 178 3.03 25.21 -20.89
CA LYS A 178 2.76 25.83 -22.19
C LYS A 178 4.06 26.12 -22.95
N GLU A 179 5.09 26.62 -22.27
CA GLU A 179 6.38 26.92 -22.86
C GLU A 179 7.09 25.63 -23.33
N VAL A 180 7.10 24.58 -22.51
CA VAL A 180 7.57 23.24 -22.88
C VAL A 180 6.79 22.71 -24.09
N GLY A 181 5.46 22.89 -24.12
CA GLY A 181 4.62 22.52 -25.26
C GLY A 181 4.95 23.31 -26.55
N THR A 182 5.32 24.58 -26.44
CA THR A 182 5.75 25.38 -27.60
C THR A 182 7.17 25.05 -28.05
N LEU A 183 8.09 24.84 -27.11
CA LEU A 183 9.48 24.48 -27.37
C LEU A 183 9.57 23.09 -28.00
N THR A 184 8.78 22.13 -27.54
CA THR A 184 8.72 20.79 -28.16
C THR A 184 8.18 20.85 -29.59
N LYS A 185 7.15 21.65 -29.86
CA LYS A 185 6.67 21.89 -31.23
C LYS A 185 7.74 22.58 -32.09
N SER A 186 8.40 23.60 -31.55
CA SER A 186 9.49 24.30 -32.24
C SER A 186 10.67 23.38 -32.53
N LEU A 187 11.01 22.49 -31.60
CA LEU A 187 12.08 21.51 -31.74
C LEU A 187 11.71 20.46 -32.81
N ALA A 188 10.48 19.96 -32.82
CA ALA A 188 10.02 19.06 -33.89
C ALA A 188 10.05 19.73 -35.28
N THR A 189 9.69 21.02 -35.38
CA THR A 189 9.83 21.76 -36.63
C THR A 189 11.29 21.99 -37.01
N ALA A 190 12.14 22.31 -36.03
CA ALA A 190 13.57 22.49 -36.24
C ALA A 190 14.23 21.19 -36.72
N GLU A 191 13.96 20.06 -36.09
CA GLU A 191 14.44 18.73 -36.53
C GLU A 191 13.98 18.39 -37.94
N THR A 192 12.73 18.70 -38.29
CA THR A 192 12.21 18.50 -39.65
C THR A 192 12.95 19.38 -40.66
N THR A 193 13.18 20.66 -40.33
CA THR A 193 13.95 21.57 -41.20
C THR A 193 15.41 21.16 -41.33
N VAL A 194 16.06 20.72 -40.25
CA VAL A 194 17.43 20.19 -40.27
C VAL A 194 17.50 18.93 -41.13
N GLY A 195 16.52 18.03 -41.01
CA GLY A 195 16.41 16.85 -41.86
C GLY A 195 16.25 17.20 -43.33
N ASN A 196 15.43 18.20 -43.65
CA ASN A 196 15.23 18.69 -45.02
C ASN A 196 16.48 19.39 -45.58
N VAL A 197 17.14 20.24 -44.78
CA VAL A 197 18.39 20.93 -45.16
C VAL A 197 19.50 19.91 -45.38
N LYS A 198 19.61 18.88 -44.53
CA LYS A 198 20.58 17.80 -44.70
C LYS A 198 20.36 17.05 -46.02
N LYS A 199 19.12 16.66 -46.32
CA LYS A 199 18.77 16.04 -47.62
C LYS A 199 19.11 16.97 -48.80
N GLN A 200 18.82 18.26 -48.67
CA GLN A 200 19.14 19.24 -49.71
C GLN A 200 20.65 19.37 -49.91
N ALA A 201 21.44 19.41 -48.82
CA ALA A 201 22.89 19.48 -48.88
C ALA A 201 23.50 18.21 -49.50
N GLU A 202 23.00 17.02 -49.16
CA GLU A 202 23.42 15.74 -49.76
C GLU A 202 23.11 15.71 -51.26
N ASN A 203 21.91 16.14 -51.66
CA ASN A 203 21.53 16.23 -53.07
C ASN A 203 22.38 17.25 -53.84
N GLN A 204 22.64 18.44 -53.26
CA GLN A 204 23.50 19.45 -53.86
C GLN A 204 24.95 18.94 -53.99
N SER A 205 25.49 18.29 -52.96
CA SER A 205 26.83 17.68 -53.01
C SER A 205 26.93 16.67 -54.15
N THR A 206 25.92 15.81 -54.30
CA THR A 206 25.86 14.83 -55.41
C THR A 206 25.79 15.52 -56.77
N ALA A 207 24.99 16.59 -56.89
CA ALA A 207 24.90 17.38 -58.12
C ALA A 207 26.22 18.09 -58.45
N TYR A 208 26.92 18.63 -57.44
CA TYR A 208 28.24 19.23 -57.61
C TYR A 208 29.29 18.20 -58.06
N MET A 209 29.31 17.00 -57.48
CA MET A 209 30.21 15.93 -57.91
C MET A 209 29.96 15.57 -59.38
N LYS A 210 28.69 15.38 -59.77
CA LYS A 210 28.33 15.09 -61.16
C LYS A 210 28.71 16.22 -62.10
N LEU A 211 28.54 17.48 -61.69
CA LEU A 211 28.94 18.64 -62.48
C LEU A 211 30.46 18.73 -62.65
N LEU A 212 31.22 18.38 -61.62
CA LEU A 212 32.68 18.32 -61.67
C LEU A 212 33.12 17.24 -62.69
N ASP A 213 32.50 16.06 -62.64
CA ASP A 213 32.75 14.97 -63.60
C ASP A 213 32.40 15.40 -65.04
N ASP A 214 31.26 16.06 -65.23
CA ASP A 214 30.85 16.60 -66.54
C ASP A 214 31.79 17.71 -67.03
N SER A 215 32.33 18.55 -66.13
CA SER A 215 33.33 19.57 -66.48
C SER A 215 34.63 18.91 -66.91
N ALA A 216 35.13 17.93 -66.15
CA ALA A 216 36.33 17.19 -66.51
C ALA A 216 36.17 16.47 -67.86
N ALA A 217 34.98 15.88 -68.12
CA ALA A 217 34.67 15.25 -69.39
C ALA A 217 34.59 16.27 -70.55
N LYS A 218 34.09 17.48 -70.31
CA LYS A 218 34.09 18.57 -71.31
C LYS A 218 35.50 19.07 -71.59
N ASP A 219 36.34 19.25 -70.57
CA ASP A 219 37.72 19.68 -70.74
C ASP A 219 38.51 18.65 -71.56
N ALA A 220 38.32 17.35 -71.29
CA ALA A 220 38.90 16.27 -72.11
C ALA A 220 38.44 16.36 -73.58
N LYS A 221 37.15 16.60 -73.85
CA LYS A 221 36.63 16.82 -75.21
C LYS A 221 37.19 18.08 -75.86
N VAL A 222 37.41 19.16 -75.10
CA VAL A 222 38.02 20.39 -75.62
C VAL A 222 39.47 20.12 -76.04
N ASP A 223 40.22 19.34 -75.27
CA ASP A 223 41.59 18.99 -75.63
C ASP A 223 41.65 18.04 -76.83
N GLU A 224 40.72 17.08 -76.94
CA GLU A 224 40.53 16.28 -78.17
C GLU A 224 40.23 17.17 -79.39
N LEU A 225 39.32 18.14 -79.25
CA LEU A 225 38.97 19.08 -80.32
C LEU A 225 40.16 19.97 -80.71
N LYS A 226 40.96 20.45 -79.75
CA LYS A 226 42.18 21.21 -80.05
C LYS A 226 43.20 20.35 -80.80
N ALA A 227 43.37 19.08 -80.42
CA ALA A 227 44.24 18.15 -81.12
C ALA A 227 43.77 17.89 -82.56
N ALA A 228 42.46 17.69 -82.76
CA ALA A 228 41.86 17.57 -84.08
C ALA A 228 41.97 18.87 -84.91
N GLN A 229 41.85 20.04 -84.28
CA GLN A 229 42.02 21.31 -84.97
C GLN A 229 43.47 21.53 -85.41
N LYS A 230 44.44 21.12 -84.58
CA LYS A 230 45.86 21.13 -84.96
C LYS A 230 46.12 20.23 -86.16
N SER A 231 45.59 19.00 -86.18
CA SER A 231 45.74 18.11 -87.33
C SER A 231 45.04 18.64 -88.59
N ILE A 232 43.89 19.32 -88.46
CA ILE A 232 43.24 20.01 -89.58
C ILE A 232 44.11 21.15 -90.12
N VAL A 233 44.75 21.93 -89.26
CA VAL A 233 45.68 22.99 -89.68
C VAL A 233 46.88 22.39 -90.42
N ASP A 234 47.45 21.30 -89.91
CA ASP A 234 48.55 20.57 -90.56
C ASP A 234 48.11 20.01 -91.92
N LEU A 235 46.93 19.38 -92.00
CA LEU A 235 46.36 18.92 -93.28
C LEU A 235 46.13 20.08 -94.26
N LYS A 236 45.65 21.23 -93.77
CA LYS A 236 45.41 22.41 -94.61
C LYS A 236 46.73 22.98 -95.16
N ALA A 237 47.80 22.95 -94.37
CA ALA A 237 49.14 23.31 -94.84
C ALA A 237 49.62 22.34 -95.93
N THR A 238 49.44 21.03 -95.73
CA THR A 238 49.77 20.01 -96.75
C THR A 238 48.96 20.21 -98.04
N VAL A 239 47.66 20.49 -97.94
CA VAL A 239 46.81 20.79 -99.12
C VAL A 239 47.26 22.06 -99.82
N ALA A 240 47.70 23.09 -99.10
CA ALA A 240 48.23 24.31 -99.69
C ALA A 240 49.53 24.03 -100.47
N GLU A 241 50.44 23.21 -99.93
CA GLU A 241 51.66 22.81 -100.63
C GLU A 241 51.34 21.98 -101.88
N LEU A 242 50.45 20.98 -101.76
CA LEU A 242 49.99 20.19 -102.92
C LEU A 242 49.27 21.05 -103.97
N THR A 243 48.58 22.12 -103.56
CA THR A 243 47.95 23.07 -104.50
C THR A 243 49.01 23.87 -105.25
N LYS A 244 50.05 24.31 -104.56
CA LYS A 244 51.19 25.01 -105.16
C LYS A 244 51.98 24.09 -106.11
N GLU A 245 52.21 22.84 -105.72
CA GLU A 245 52.78 21.82 -106.60
C GLU A 245 51.91 21.60 -107.84
N ARG A 246 50.59 21.45 -107.66
CA ARG A 246 49.64 21.31 -108.78
C ARG A 246 49.66 22.51 -109.70
N ASP A 247 49.70 23.73 -109.18
CA ASP A 247 49.75 24.94 -110.00
C ASP A 247 51.08 25.06 -110.74
N SER A 248 52.20 24.72 -110.10
CA SER A 248 53.51 24.59 -110.75
C SER A 248 53.50 23.55 -111.88
N LEU A 249 52.95 22.36 -111.63
CA LEU A 249 52.79 21.31 -112.62
C LEU A 249 51.88 21.76 -113.77
N LYS A 250 50.81 22.49 -113.48
CA LYS A 250 49.92 23.07 -114.49
C LYS A 250 50.65 24.09 -115.36
N THR A 251 51.47 24.97 -114.78
CA THR A 251 52.33 25.89 -115.53
C THR A 251 53.33 25.13 -116.39
N GLN A 252 54.00 24.10 -115.84
CA GLN A 252 54.88 23.25 -116.64
C GLN A 252 54.14 22.57 -117.81
N ILE A 253 52.94 22.05 -117.60
CA ILE A 253 52.12 21.47 -118.68
C ILE A 253 51.76 22.53 -119.72
N GLN A 254 51.39 23.75 -119.31
CA GLN A 254 51.12 24.85 -120.25
C GLN A 254 52.37 25.24 -121.05
N ASP A 255 53.55 25.28 -120.42
CA ASP A 255 54.82 25.54 -121.09
C ASP A 255 55.16 24.40 -122.07
N TYR A 256 54.94 23.14 -121.68
CA TYR A 256 55.10 21.99 -122.57
C TYR A 256 54.11 22.06 -123.75
N ASP A 257 52.83 22.34 -123.52
CA ASP A 257 51.83 22.51 -124.57
C ASP A 257 52.19 23.67 -125.52
N PHE A 258 52.73 24.77 -124.99
CA PHE A 258 53.24 25.88 -125.79
C PHE A 258 54.47 25.47 -126.62
N MET A 259 55.42 24.72 -126.03
CA MET A 259 56.56 24.17 -126.77
C MET A 259 56.12 23.19 -127.86
N PHE A 260 55.12 22.34 -127.60
CA PHE A 260 54.55 21.44 -128.61
C PHE A 260 53.78 22.20 -129.70
N ALA A 261 53.05 23.27 -129.36
CA ALA A 261 52.40 24.14 -130.33
C ALA A 261 53.42 24.90 -131.21
N ASP A 262 54.51 25.42 -130.61
CA ASP A 262 55.60 26.09 -131.36
C ASP A 262 56.37 25.08 -132.24
N ALA A 263 56.61 23.87 -131.75
CA ALA A 263 57.20 22.78 -132.53
C ALA A 263 56.29 22.36 -133.70
N LYS A 264 54.97 22.30 -133.48
CA LYS A 264 53.99 22.00 -134.55
C LYS A 264 53.90 23.14 -135.57
N LYS A 265 54.09 24.39 -135.16
CA LYS A 265 54.09 25.57 -136.05
C LYS A 265 55.38 25.72 -136.86
N LYS A 266 56.51 25.23 -136.36
CA LYS A 266 57.79 25.14 -137.11
C LYS A 266 57.86 23.95 -138.09
N ALA A 267 56.92 23.01 -138.01
CA ALA A 267 56.85 21.84 -138.87
C ALA A 267 55.86 21.98 -140.06
N LEU A 268 55.26 23.17 -140.25
CA LEU A 268 54.44 23.58 -141.40
C LEU A 268 55.10 24.76 -142.11
#